data_AF-A0A7X6LB61-F1
#
_entry.id   AF-A0A7X6LB61-F1
#
_cell.length_a   1.000
_cell.length_b   1.000
_cell.length_c   1.000
_cell.angle_alpha   90.00
_cell.angle_beta   90.00
_cell.angle_gamma   90.00
#
_symmetry.space_group_name_H-M   'P 1'
#
loop_
_entity.id
_entity.type
_entity.pdbx_description
1 polymer ?
#
loop_
_entity_poly.entity_id
_entity_poly.type
_entity_poly.pdbx_seq_one_letter_code
_entity_poly.pdbx_strand_id
1 'polypeptide(L)'
;MRAIPARVTGDTTTSAVRESEHGGAIASTKWRRIREVIATRTVADATREVSIEVGKPQMAPGATGVVCGFRIQGIGERWAHGPDSIAALYRAFQEIAQELRQANSHGAHFAVTEPCDPGFPAAPTRPSCAATTAEHESQALIAARTLRDADSSLSIIIGRPYLAADRREHLCRFHISEQGASLASGVDEIQALHTAISMISERLELPQDWPVSRLS
;
A
#
# COMPACT_ATOMS: atom_id res chain seq x y z
N MET A 1 -82.84 24.78 2.21
CA MET A 1 -83.73 24.26 1.15
C MET A 1 -82.88 23.96 -0.09
N ARG A 2 -82.94 22.70 -0.59
CA ARG A 2 -82.74 22.19 -1.98
C ARG A 2 -81.54 22.73 -2.80
N ALA A 3 -80.74 21.95 -3.56
CA ALA A 3 -80.75 20.55 -3.98
C ALA A 3 -79.36 20.16 -4.56
N ILE A 4 -79.05 18.87 -4.50
CA ILE A 4 -78.05 18.08 -5.28
C ILE A 4 -78.80 17.59 -6.58
N PRO A 5 -78.25 17.16 -7.76
CA PRO A 5 -76.93 16.53 -8.09
C PRO A 5 -76.27 16.92 -9.44
N ALA A 6 -75.03 16.41 -9.67
CA ALA A 6 -74.74 15.58 -10.84
C ALA A 6 -73.49 14.69 -10.58
N ARG A 7 -73.59 13.43 -11.00
CA ARG A 7 -72.65 12.32 -10.80
C ARG A 7 -71.58 12.30 -11.89
N VAL A 8 -70.37 11.83 -11.56
CA VAL A 8 -69.57 11.00 -12.48
C VAL A 8 -68.99 9.82 -11.70
N THR A 9 -69.14 8.66 -12.33
CA THR A 9 -68.84 7.26 -11.99
C THR A 9 -67.34 6.93 -11.98
N GLY A 10 -66.98 5.85 -11.27
CA GLY A 10 -65.72 5.10 -11.44
C GLY A 10 -65.09 4.72 -10.11
N ASP A 11 -65.60 3.69 -9.43
CA ASP A 11 -65.05 2.32 -9.41
C ASP A 11 -63.66 2.17 -8.76
N THR A 12 -63.72 1.63 -7.53
CA THR A 12 -63.03 0.42 -7.07
C THR A 12 -61.50 0.40 -7.09
N THR A 13 -60.96 0.76 -5.92
CA THR A 13 -59.89 0.08 -5.18
C THR A 13 -59.13 -1.03 -5.92
N THR A 14 -57.86 -0.80 -6.25
CA THR A 14 -56.86 -1.88 -6.34
C THR A 14 -55.49 -1.36 -5.90
N SER A 15 -54.96 -2.06 -4.89
CA SER A 15 -53.63 -2.12 -4.30
C SER A 15 -52.54 -1.11 -4.70
N ALA A 16 -52.08 -0.38 -3.70
CA ALA A 16 -50.75 0.22 -3.67
C ALA A 16 -49.68 -0.89 -3.66
N VAL A 17 -49.05 -1.11 -4.81
CA VAL A 17 -47.71 -1.71 -4.92
C VAL A 17 -46.86 -0.69 -5.65
N ARG A 18 -46.14 0.13 -4.90
CA ARG A 18 -45.03 0.94 -5.43
C ARG A 18 -43.78 0.08 -5.37
N GLU A 19 -43.49 -0.61 -6.47
CA GLU A 19 -42.16 -1.12 -6.76
C GLU A 19 -41.24 0.06 -7.10
N SER A 20 -40.24 0.23 -6.24
CA SER A 20 -38.82 0.32 -6.57
C SER A 20 -38.43 0.88 -7.95
N GLU A 21 -38.11 2.17 -8.01
CA GLU A 21 -37.00 2.69 -8.82
C GLU A 21 -36.45 3.96 -8.14
N HIS A 22 -35.67 3.77 -7.08
CA HIS A 22 -34.66 4.75 -6.69
C HIS A 22 -33.31 4.09 -6.91
N GLY A 23 -32.71 4.42 -8.05
CA GLY A 23 -31.34 4.14 -8.39
C GLY A 23 -30.40 4.75 -7.36
N GLY A 24 -30.14 4.01 -6.30
CA GLY A 24 -28.93 4.15 -5.50
C GLY A 24 -27.86 3.33 -6.20
N ALA A 25 -27.10 3.97 -7.09
CA ALA A 25 -25.83 3.43 -7.55
C ALA A 25 -24.97 3.20 -6.30
N ILE A 26 -24.96 1.96 -5.81
CA ILE A 26 -23.90 1.47 -4.95
C ILE A 26 -22.69 1.53 -5.86
N ALA A 27 -21.93 2.63 -5.75
CA ALA A 27 -20.66 2.77 -6.41
C ALA A 27 -19.83 1.58 -5.96
N SER A 28 -19.77 0.54 -6.80
CA SER A 28 -18.80 -0.52 -6.64
C SER A 28 -17.46 0.19 -6.58
N THR A 29 -16.86 0.27 -5.41
CA THR A 29 -15.53 0.84 -5.19
C THR A 29 -14.55 -0.17 -5.77
N LYS A 30 -14.56 -0.26 -7.10
CA LYS A 30 -13.67 -1.11 -7.86
C LYS A 30 -12.30 -0.46 -7.75
N TRP A 31 -11.50 -0.97 -6.82
CA TRP A 31 -10.09 -0.65 -6.71
C TRP A 31 -9.49 -0.72 -8.11
N ARG A 32 -9.06 0.44 -8.62
CA ARG A 32 -8.37 0.50 -9.90
C ARG A 32 -6.97 -0.07 -9.69
N ARG A 33 -6.46 -0.75 -10.72
CA ARG A 33 -5.08 -1.28 -10.80
C ARG A 33 -4.08 -0.32 -10.15
N ILE A 34 -3.01 -0.85 -9.56
CA ILE A 34 -1.84 -0.07 -9.09
C ILE A 34 -1.51 0.97 -10.14
N ARG A 35 -1.73 2.25 -9.80
CA ARG A 35 -1.64 3.36 -10.76
C ARG A 35 -0.20 3.79 -10.98
N GLU A 36 0.59 3.75 -9.91
CA GLU A 36 1.98 4.18 -9.88
C GLU A 36 2.76 3.17 -9.06
N VAL A 37 3.73 2.49 -9.67
CA VAL A 37 4.67 1.60 -8.99
C VAL A 37 5.84 2.43 -8.47
N ILE A 38 6.16 2.28 -7.19
CA ILE A 38 7.24 3.00 -6.50
C ILE A 38 8.43 2.12 -6.15
N ALA A 39 8.24 0.79 -6.15
CA ALA A 39 9.30 -0.17 -5.91
C ALA A 39 8.97 -1.51 -6.57
N THR A 40 10.01 -2.15 -7.07
CA THR A 40 9.98 -3.46 -7.70
C THR A 40 11.04 -4.36 -7.10
N ARG A 41 10.76 -5.67 -7.10
CA ARG A 41 11.74 -6.69 -6.78
C ARG A 41 11.43 -7.99 -7.46
N THR A 42 12.47 -8.68 -7.91
CA THR A 42 12.36 -10.05 -8.38
C THR A 42 12.69 -11.01 -7.25
N VAL A 43 11.80 -11.97 -7.01
CA VAL A 43 12.04 -13.13 -6.15
C VAL A 43 12.04 -14.39 -7.01
N ALA A 44 12.63 -15.48 -6.53
CA ALA A 44 12.61 -16.75 -7.24
C ALA A 44 11.87 -17.81 -6.40
N ASP A 45 10.94 -18.53 -7.03
CA ASP A 45 10.67 -19.91 -6.63
C ASP A 45 11.70 -20.78 -7.36
N ALA A 46 12.11 -21.94 -6.85
CA ALA A 46 13.18 -22.77 -7.42
C ALA A 46 13.06 -23.06 -8.94
N THR A 47 11.91 -22.77 -9.58
CA THR A 47 11.65 -23.00 -10.99
C THR A 47 11.58 -21.73 -11.84
N ARG A 48 11.31 -20.56 -11.26
CA ARG A 48 11.12 -19.31 -12.01
C ARG A 48 11.35 -18.05 -11.17
N GLU A 49 11.69 -16.97 -11.86
CA GLU A 49 11.67 -15.61 -11.33
C GLU A 49 10.25 -15.03 -11.38
N VAL A 50 9.90 -14.27 -10.34
CA VAL A 50 8.59 -13.67 -10.11
C VAL A 50 8.79 -12.22 -9.68
N SER A 51 8.15 -11.29 -10.41
CA SER A 51 8.18 -9.88 -10.06
C SER A 51 7.16 -9.54 -8.96
N ILE A 52 7.60 -8.75 -8.00
CA ILE A 52 6.79 -8.08 -6.98
C ILE A 52 6.83 -6.59 -7.30
N GLU A 53 5.67 -5.96 -7.33
CA GLU A 53 5.51 -4.52 -7.51
C GLU A 53 4.76 -3.94 -6.33
N VAL A 54 5.23 -2.80 -5.83
CA VAL A 54 4.61 -2.04 -4.75
C VAL A 54 4.20 -0.68 -5.27
N GLY A 55 2.92 -0.36 -5.09
CA GLY A 55 2.31 0.87 -5.53
C GLY A 55 2.51 2.02 -4.55
N LYS A 56 2.37 3.26 -5.04
CA LYS A 56 2.35 4.44 -4.19
C LYS A 56 1.14 4.40 -3.23
N PRO A 57 1.34 4.63 -1.92
CA PRO A 57 0.23 4.78 -0.99
C PRO A 57 -0.74 5.90 -1.42
N GLN A 58 -2.04 5.63 -1.31
CA GLN A 58 -3.10 6.56 -1.70
C GLN A 58 -4.26 6.53 -0.70
N MET A 59 -5.02 7.62 -0.57
CA MET A 59 -6.19 7.65 0.29
C MET A 59 -7.19 6.55 -0.08
N ALA A 60 -7.71 5.86 0.93
CA ALA A 60 -8.74 4.84 0.72
C ALA A 60 -10.04 5.48 0.20
N PRO A 61 -10.64 5.00 -0.91
CA PRO A 61 -11.95 5.44 -1.36
C PRO A 61 -13.01 5.18 -0.28
N GLY A 62 -13.69 6.24 0.17
CA GLY A 62 -14.83 6.14 1.09
C GLY A 62 -14.49 5.83 2.54
N ALA A 63 -13.21 5.87 2.96
CA ALA A 63 -12.80 5.57 4.34
C ALA A 63 -11.80 6.60 4.90
N THR A 64 -11.60 6.53 6.22
CA THR A 64 -10.45 7.13 6.89
C THR A 64 -9.23 6.22 6.71
N GLY A 65 -8.08 6.79 6.33
CA GLY A 65 -6.81 6.07 6.19
C GLY A 65 -6.29 5.97 4.75
N VAL A 66 -5.25 5.16 4.59
CA VAL A 66 -4.44 5.04 3.37
C VAL A 66 -4.36 3.58 2.96
N VAL A 67 -4.29 3.32 1.66
CA VAL A 67 -4.00 2.00 1.11
C VAL A 67 -2.71 2.00 0.32
N CYS A 68 -2.04 0.86 0.33
CA CYS A 68 -0.89 0.58 -0.51
C CYS A 68 -1.19 -0.68 -1.34
N GLY A 69 -1.27 -0.52 -2.66
CA GLY A 69 -1.47 -1.66 -3.56
C GLY A 69 -0.15 -2.41 -3.78
N PHE A 70 -0.20 -3.72 -3.94
CA PHE A 70 0.94 -4.51 -4.39
C PHE A 70 0.50 -5.63 -5.34
N ARG A 71 1.41 -6.08 -6.19
CA ARG A 71 1.17 -7.13 -7.17
C ARG A 71 2.30 -8.12 -7.17
N ILE A 72 1.97 -9.41 -7.07
CA ILE A 72 2.93 -10.50 -7.22
C ILE A 72 2.57 -11.25 -8.50
N GLN A 73 3.52 -11.35 -9.44
CA GLN A 73 3.32 -12.03 -10.71
C GLN A 73 2.89 -13.49 -10.47
N GLY A 74 1.79 -13.90 -11.08
CA GLY A 74 1.22 -15.24 -10.91
C GLY A 74 0.32 -15.44 -9.68
N ILE A 75 0.27 -14.50 -8.73
CA ILE A 75 -0.67 -14.51 -7.60
C ILE A 75 -1.79 -13.48 -7.80
N GLY A 76 -1.42 -12.26 -8.23
CA GLY A 76 -2.36 -11.17 -8.53
C GLY A 76 -2.09 -9.90 -7.74
N GLU A 77 -3.08 -9.01 -7.75
CA GLU A 77 -3.05 -7.70 -7.09
C GLU A 77 -3.79 -7.75 -5.75
N ARG A 78 -3.30 -7.00 -4.76
CA ARG A 78 -3.79 -6.90 -3.39
C ARG A 78 -3.62 -5.47 -2.87
N TRP A 79 -4.29 -5.15 -1.76
CA TRP A 79 -4.29 -3.82 -1.16
C TRP A 79 -4.18 -3.92 0.36
N ALA A 80 -3.10 -3.37 0.90
CA ALA A 80 -2.88 -3.28 2.33
C ALA A 80 -3.38 -1.93 2.86
N HIS A 81 -4.02 -1.94 4.03
CA HIS A 81 -4.68 -0.76 4.61
C HIS A 81 -3.98 -0.30 5.88
N GLY A 82 -3.68 1.00 6.00
CA GLY A 82 -3.10 1.59 7.20
C GLY A 82 -3.72 2.93 7.59
N PRO A 83 -3.54 3.37 8.85
CA PRO A 83 -3.97 4.71 9.29
C PRO A 83 -3.29 5.85 8.53
N ASP A 84 -2.08 5.62 8.02
CA ASP A 84 -1.31 6.55 7.20
C ASP A 84 -0.48 5.80 6.15
N SER A 85 0.23 6.56 5.32
CA SER A 85 1.00 6.02 4.20
C SER A 85 2.19 5.13 4.59
N ILE A 86 2.87 5.40 5.71
CA ILE A 86 3.96 4.53 6.17
C ILE A 86 3.38 3.23 6.71
N ALA A 87 2.28 3.29 7.46
CA ALA A 87 1.58 2.11 7.95
C ALA A 87 1.08 1.22 6.81
N ALA A 88 0.46 1.83 5.80
CA ALA A 88 -0.08 1.11 4.65
C ALA A 88 1.04 0.45 3.84
N LEU A 89 2.17 1.15 3.65
CA LEU A 89 3.35 0.61 2.98
C LEU A 89 3.95 -0.58 3.75
N TYR A 90 4.15 -0.44 5.06
CA TYR A 90 4.69 -1.51 5.88
C TYR A 90 3.76 -2.73 5.92
N ARG A 91 2.45 -2.53 5.98
CA ARG A 91 1.48 -3.62 5.88
C ARG A 91 1.53 -4.31 4.52
N ALA A 92 1.76 -3.58 3.43
CA ALA A 92 1.98 -4.21 2.13
C ALA A 92 3.18 -5.16 2.15
N PHE A 93 4.28 -4.80 2.80
CA PHE A 93 5.42 -5.69 2.99
C PHE A 93 5.05 -6.94 3.81
N GLN A 94 4.30 -6.78 4.90
CA GLN A 94 3.82 -7.90 5.70
C GLN A 94 2.91 -8.86 4.91
N GLU A 95 1.97 -8.31 4.12
CA GLU A 95 1.06 -9.08 3.30
C GLU A 95 1.78 -9.78 2.12
N ILE A 96 2.78 -9.15 1.52
CA ILE A 96 3.66 -9.79 0.52
C ILE A 96 4.33 -11.03 1.13
N ALA A 97 4.91 -10.90 2.33
CA ALA A 97 5.54 -12.04 3.01
C ALA A 97 4.53 -13.17 3.27
N GLN A 98 3.32 -12.82 3.68
CA GLN A 98 2.24 -13.78 3.92
C GLN A 98 1.81 -14.49 2.63
N GLU A 99 1.62 -13.77 1.53
CA GLU A 99 1.24 -14.35 0.23
C GLU A 99 2.34 -15.27 -0.31
N LEU A 100 3.62 -14.93 -0.14
CA LEU A 100 4.73 -15.83 -0.51
C LEU A 100 4.78 -17.09 0.36
N ARG A 101 4.57 -16.97 1.69
CA ARG A 101 4.47 -18.14 2.59
C ARG A 101 3.27 -19.03 2.22
N GLN A 102 2.14 -18.42 1.88
CA GLN A 102 0.97 -19.15 1.40
C GLN A 102 1.26 -19.84 0.07
N ALA A 103 1.95 -19.20 -0.87
CA ALA A 103 2.36 -19.86 -2.10
C ALA A 103 3.25 -21.08 -1.83
N ASN A 104 4.15 -20.99 -0.83
CA ASN A 104 4.98 -22.13 -0.41
C ASN A 104 4.15 -23.29 0.14
N SER A 105 3.05 -23.03 0.87
CA SER A 105 2.14 -24.09 1.31
C SER A 105 1.39 -24.76 0.16
N HIS A 106 1.37 -24.16 -1.03
CA HIS A 106 0.77 -24.71 -2.25
C HIS A 106 1.81 -25.25 -3.24
N GLY A 107 3.06 -25.47 -2.79
CA GLY A 107 4.11 -26.12 -3.58
C GLY A 107 5.11 -25.17 -4.26
N ALA A 108 5.04 -23.86 -4.01
CA ALA A 108 6.14 -22.96 -4.38
C ALA A 108 7.32 -23.10 -3.40
N HIS A 109 8.47 -22.50 -3.76
CA HIS A 109 9.69 -22.58 -2.97
C HIS A 109 10.41 -21.23 -2.91
N PHE A 110 9.69 -20.17 -2.52
CA PHE A 110 10.26 -18.86 -2.28
C PHE A 110 11.05 -18.84 -0.97
N ALA A 111 12.23 -18.21 -0.97
CA ALA A 111 12.91 -17.83 0.25
C ALA A 111 12.21 -16.60 0.85
N VAL A 112 11.56 -16.75 2.00
CA VAL A 112 10.85 -15.67 2.69
C VAL A 112 11.54 -15.38 4.01
N THR A 113 12.09 -14.18 4.14
CA THR A 113 12.56 -13.64 5.42
C THR A 113 11.43 -12.87 6.10
N GLU A 114 11.58 -12.57 7.39
CA GLU A 114 10.61 -11.73 8.08
C GLU A 114 10.59 -10.32 7.48
N PRO A 115 9.44 -9.62 7.47
CA PRO A 115 9.37 -8.26 6.97
C PRO A 115 10.40 -7.34 7.63
N CYS A 116 10.67 -7.50 8.93
CA CYS A 116 11.67 -6.73 9.66
C CYS A 116 13.13 -7.15 9.40
N ASP A 117 13.36 -8.21 8.62
CA ASP A 117 14.69 -8.68 8.28
C ASP A 117 15.32 -7.78 7.20
N PRO A 118 16.59 -7.36 7.35
CA PRO A 118 17.30 -6.58 6.34
C PRO A 118 17.31 -7.24 4.95
N GLY A 119 17.22 -8.57 4.86
CA GLY A 119 17.18 -9.33 3.62
C GLY A 119 15.83 -9.36 2.92
N PHE A 120 14.80 -8.71 3.46
CA PHE A 120 13.43 -8.85 2.96
C PHE A 120 13.15 -8.24 1.59
N PRO A 121 12.41 -8.97 0.72
CA PRO A 121 12.27 -10.44 0.68
C PRO A 121 13.50 -11.09 0.05
N ALA A 122 14.03 -12.23 0.51
CA ALA A 122 15.32 -12.76 0.05
C ALA A 122 15.57 -12.63 -1.48
N ALA A 123 16.65 -11.93 -1.86
CA ALA A 123 17.02 -11.77 -3.27
C ALA A 123 17.43 -13.13 -3.86
N PRO A 124 17.17 -13.40 -5.15
CA PRO A 124 17.74 -14.57 -5.81
C PRO A 124 19.27 -14.51 -5.71
N THR A 125 19.91 -15.68 -5.60
CA THR A 125 21.38 -15.81 -5.51
C THR A 125 22.11 -15.27 -6.75
N ARG A 126 21.36 -14.90 -7.80
CA ARG A 126 21.88 -14.33 -9.04
C ARG A 126 21.29 -12.92 -9.22
N PRO A 127 22.11 -11.91 -9.57
CA PRO A 127 21.59 -10.57 -9.83
C PRO A 127 20.64 -10.61 -11.02
N SER A 128 19.35 -10.34 -10.77
CA SER A 128 18.34 -10.18 -11.81
C SER A 128 18.47 -8.77 -12.39
N CYS A 129 18.76 -8.68 -13.68
CA CYS A 129 18.72 -7.44 -14.45
C CYS A 129 17.33 -7.30 -15.08
N ALA A 130 16.41 -6.56 -14.44
CA ALA A 130 15.40 -5.75 -15.14
C ALA A 130 14.46 -5.01 -14.18
N ALA A 131 14.57 -3.67 -14.16
CA ALA A 131 13.52 -2.77 -14.62
C ALA A 131 14.15 -1.37 -14.77
N THR A 132 14.13 -0.82 -15.98
CA THR A 132 14.55 0.56 -16.25
C THR A 132 13.72 1.53 -15.42
N THR A 133 14.32 2.09 -14.39
CA THR A 133 13.76 3.18 -13.59
C THR A 133 13.76 4.45 -14.43
N ALA A 134 12.61 5.13 -14.46
CA ALA A 134 12.47 6.45 -15.04
C ALA A 134 13.56 7.39 -14.49
N GLU A 135 14.22 8.10 -15.38
CA GLU A 135 15.26 9.08 -15.04
C GLU A 135 14.68 10.20 -14.15
N HIS A 136 15.39 10.48 -13.06
CA HIS A 136 15.43 11.81 -12.42
C HIS A 136 14.14 12.43 -11.83
N GLU A 137 13.45 11.73 -10.93
CA GLU A 137 12.68 12.42 -9.86
C GLU A 137 13.03 11.85 -8.47
N SER A 138 14.31 11.99 -8.09
CA SER A 138 14.90 11.50 -6.83
C SER A 138 14.31 12.13 -5.55
N GLN A 139 13.28 12.96 -5.67
CA GLN A 139 12.66 13.73 -4.58
C GLN A 139 11.15 13.51 -4.46
N ALA A 140 10.54 12.67 -5.30
CA ALA A 140 9.10 12.42 -5.21
C ALA A 140 8.77 11.76 -3.85
N LEU A 141 7.95 12.44 -3.05
CA LEU A 141 7.49 11.93 -1.77
C LEU A 141 6.52 10.77 -1.98
N ILE A 142 6.75 9.66 -1.28
CA ILE A 142 5.89 8.47 -1.39
C ILE A 142 5.12 8.18 -0.10
N ALA A 143 5.66 8.56 1.04
CA ALA A 143 5.03 8.33 2.33
C ALA A 143 5.45 9.41 3.34
N ALA A 144 4.51 9.74 4.22
CA ALA A 144 4.73 10.63 5.35
C ALA A 144 3.87 10.18 6.54
N ARG A 145 4.37 10.51 7.73
CA ARG A 145 3.67 10.31 9.00
C ARG A 145 4.10 11.39 9.97
N THR A 146 3.18 11.81 10.83
CA THR A 146 3.51 12.62 12.00
C THR A 146 3.28 11.79 13.26
N LEU A 147 4.34 11.56 14.03
CA LEU A 147 4.25 11.03 15.38
C LEU A 147 3.99 12.19 16.33
N ARG A 148 3.05 12.03 17.25
CA ARG A 148 2.74 13.02 18.27
C ARG A 148 2.96 12.39 19.63
N ASP A 149 3.70 13.09 20.48
CA ASP A 149 3.83 12.83 21.90
C ASP A 149 3.26 14.05 22.66
N ALA A 150 3.07 13.95 23.97
CA ALA A 150 2.50 15.00 24.82
C ALA A 150 3.20 16.35 24.64
N ASP A 151 4.53 16.31 24.43
CA ASP A 151 5.38 17.50 24.39
C ASP A 151 5.97 17.80 23.00
N SER A 152 5.78 16.91 22.01
CA SER A 152 6.44 17.08 20.70
C SER A 152 5.69 16.46 19.52
N SER A 153 6.02 16.94 18.32
CA SER A 153 5.51 16.39 17.06
C SER A 153 6.68 16.15 16.12
N LEU A 154 6.86 14.90 15.68
CA LEU A 154 7.92 14.47 14.77
C LEU A 154 7.31 14.12 13.42
N SER A 155 7.76 14.79 12.35
CA SER A 155 7.39 14.50 10.99
C SER A 155 8.43 13.60 10.34
N ILE A 156 7.96 12.50 9.78
CA ILE A 156 8.75 11.51 9.07
C ILE A 156 8.28 11.54 7.62
N ILE A 157 9.24 11.66 6.71
CA ILE A 157 8.98 11.70 5.27
C ILE A 157 9.92 10.70 4.58
N ILE A 158 9.37 9.86 3.71
CA ILE A 158 10.10 8.88 2.91
C ILE A 158 9.92 9.25 1.43
N GLY A 159 11.05 9.38 0.75
CA GLY A 159 11.13 9.65 -0.69
C GLY A 159 11.13 8.36 -1.52
N ARG A 160 10.91 8.52 -2.81
CA ARG A 160 10.97 7.43 -3.79
C ARG A 160 12.39 6.82 -3.83
N PRO A 161 12.54 5.48 -3.83
CA PRO A 161 13.81 4.84 -4.09
C PRO A 161 14.35 5.17 -5.48
N TYR A 162 15.67 5.23 -5.62
CA TYR A 162 16.34 5.48 -6.89
C TYR A 162 17.65 4.70 -6.97
N LEU A 163 18.06 4.34 -8.18
CA LEU A 163 19.35 3.70 -8.41
C LEU A 163 20.49 4.73 -8.18
N ALA A 164 21.48 4.36 -7.37
CA ALA A 164 22.65 5.20 -7.13
C ALA A 164 23.41 5.51 -8.42
N ALA A 165 24.15 6.63 -8.44
CA ALA A 165 24.90 7.07 -9.63
C ALA A 165 25.94 6.03 -10.09
N ASP A 166 26.52 5.27 -9.16
CA ASP A 166 27.46 4.18 -9.43
C ASP A 166 26.78 2.87 -9.88
N ARG A 167 25.43 2.84 -9.85
CA ARG A 167 24.56 1.71 -10.21
C ARG A 167 24.81 0.44 -9.40
N ARG A 168 25.34 0.57 -8.17
CA ARG A 168 25.62 -0.60 -7.30
C ARG A 168 24.49 -0.94 -6.35
N GLU A 169 23.77 0.07 -5.90
CA GLU A 169 22.69 -0.06 -4.93
C GLU A 169 21.56 0.90 -5.24
N HIS A 170 20.39 0.61 -4.69
CA HIS A 170 19.26 1.52 -4.63
C HIS A 170 19.31 2.29 -3.32
N LEU A 171 19.03 3.58 -3.41
CA LEU A 171 18.99 4.50 -2.29
C LEU A 171 17.57 4.96 -2.03
N CYS A 172 17.23 5.14 -0.76
CA CYS A 172 15.97 5.71 -0.32
C CYS A 172 16.26 6.86 0.65
N ARG A 173 15.90 8.08 0.24
CA ARG A 173 16.03 9.25 1.11
C ARG A 173 14.86 9.33 2.07
N PHE A 174 15.14 9.61 3.33
CA PHE A 174 14.12 9.92 4.33
C PHE A 174 14.53 11.14 5.16
N HIS A 175 13.56 11.76 5.81
CA HIS A 175 13.74 12.95 6.63
C HIS A 175 12.93 12.83 7.92
N ILE A 176 13.52 13.25 9.04
CA ILE A 176 12.91 13.23 10.37
C ILE A 176 13.08 14.63 10.98
N SER A 177 12.03 15.47 10.96
CA SER A 177 12.00 16.84 11.50
C SER A 177 13.40 17.51 11.65
N GLU A 178 13.76 17.93 12.87
CA GLU A 178 15.00 18.62 13.19
C GLU A 178 16.25 17.74 13.08
N GLN A 179 16.10 16.41 12.95
CA GLN A 179 17.23 15.49 12.76
C GLN A 179 17.74 15.51 11.30
N GLY A 180 17.00 16.14 10.39
CA GLY A 180 17.43 16.32 9.02
C GLY A 180 17.22 15.08 8.14
N ALA A 181 17.85 15.11 6.96
CA ALA A 181 17.70 14.08 5.96
C ALA A 181 18.77 12.99 6.09
N SER A 182 18.44 11.78 5.64
CA SER A 182 19.32 10.63 5.63
C SER A 182 19.01 9.69 4.47
N LEU A 183 19.91 8.74 4.25
CA LEU A 183 19.85 7.80 3.15
C LEU A 183 19.90 6.38 3.71
N ALA A 184 18.97 5.56 3.26
CA ALA A 184 18.99 4.12 3.39
C ALA A 184 19.42 3.51 2.06
N SER A 185 20.04 2.33 2.10
CA SER A 185 20.40 1.60 0.88
C SER A 185 19.90 0.17 0.88
N GLY A 186 19.86 -0.41 -0.31
CA GLY A 186 19.44 -1.78 -0.56
C GLY A 186 19.83 -2.24 -1.97
N VAL A 187 19.81 -3.54 -2.22
CA VAL A 187 20.10 -4.10 -3.55
C VAL A 187 19.00 -3.78 -4.56
N ASP A 188 17.79 -3.53 -4.09
CA ASP A 188 16.62 -3.08 -4.85
C ASP A 188 15.78 -2.04 -4.09
N GLU A 189 14.77 -1.51 -4.78
CA GLU A 189 13.89 -0.46 -4.29
C GLU A 189 13.10 -0.89 -3.04
N ILE A 190 12.65 -2.15 -2.97
CA ILE A 190 11.93 -2.66 -1.80
C ILE A 190 12.85 -2.75 -0.59
N GLN A 191 14.08 -3.25 -0.76
CA GLN A 191 15.05 -3.30 0.34
C GLN A 191 15.42 -1.90 0.82
N ALA A 192 15.65 -0.96 -0.09
CA ALA A 192 15.99 0.42 0.28
C ALA A 192 14.86 1.08 1.10
N LEU A 193 13.59 0.83 0.76
CA LEU A 193 12.44 1.28 1.55
C LEU A 193 12.40 0.62 2.92
N HIS A 194 12.59 -0.69 2.96
CA HIS A 194 12.56 -1.44 4.20
C HIS A 194 13.67 -0.95 5.16
N THR A 195 14.90 -0.81 4.65
CA THR A 195 16.03 -0.23 5.39
C THR A 195 15.71 1.16 5.92
N ALA A 196 15.04 2.02 5.14
CA ALA A 196 14.63 3.35 5.63
C ALA A 196 13.69 3.25 6.84
N ILE A 197 12.69 2.36 6.79
CA ILE A 197 11.75 2.14 7.91
C ILE A 197 12.49 1.61 9.15
N SER A 198 13.43 0.68 8.98
CA SER A 198 14.26 0.15 10.07
C SER A 198 15.15 1.23 10.68
N MET A 199 15.85 2.02 9.87
CA MET A 199 16.71 3.11 10.34
C MET A 199 15.91 4.18 11.10
N ILE A 200 14.67 4.47 10.67
CA ILE A 200 13.76 5.37 11.41
C ILE A 200 13.43 4.77 12.78
N SER A 201 13.13 3.47 12.83
CA SER A 201 12.86 2.75 14.08
C SER A 201 14.03 2.88 15.06
N GLU A 202 15.24 2.57 14.59
CA GLU A 202 16.45 2.60 15.40
C GLU A 202 16.76 4.01 15.92
N ARG A 203 16.67 5.02 15.05
CA ARG A 203 16.98 6.42 15.42
C ARG A 203 16.01 7.05 16.40
N LEU A 204 14.75 6.60 16.36
CA LEU A 204 13.69 7.09 17.22
C LEU A 204 13.41 6.13 18.39
N GLU A 205 14.23 5.09 18.56
CA GLU A 205 14.07 4.03 19.57
C GLU A 205 12.64 3.42 19.57
N LEU A 206 12.04 3.31 18.39
CA LEU A 206 10.69 2.77 18.22
C LEU A 206 10.74 1.23 18.13
N PRO A 207 9.64 0.54 18.50
CA PRO A 207 9.47 -0.89 18.23
C PRO A 207 9.63 -1.22 16.75
N GLN A 208 10.11 -2.42 16.40
CA GLN A 208 10.30 -2.81 14.99
C GLN A 208 9.00 -2.74 14.16
N ASP A 209 7.86 -2.96 14.79
CA ASP A 209 6.53 -2.90 14.17
C ASP A 209 5.86 -1.53 14.31
N TRP A 210 6.59 -0.47 14.70
CA TRP A 210 6.08 0.89 14.89
C TRP A 210 5.21 1.45 13.74
N PRO A 211 5.39 1.07 12.45
CA PRO A 211 4.49 1.52 11.40
C PRO A 211 3.04 1.08 11.63
N VAL A 212 2.82 -0.01 12.37
CA VAL A 212 1.51 -0.59 12.63
C VAL A 212 1.14 -0.67 14.11
N SER A 213 2.11 -0.50 15.02
CA SER A 213 1.85 -0.37 16.45
C SER A 213 1.12 0.95 16.74
N ARG A 214 0.26 0.92 17.76
CA ARG A 214 -0.27 2.15 18.35
C ARG A 214 0.82 2.71 19.27
N LEU A 215 1.66 3.58 18.74
CA LEU A 215 2.46 4.45 19.59
C LEU A 215 1.50 5.44 20.24
N SER A 216 1.26 5.24 21.54
CA SER A 216 0.39 6.05 22.40
C SER A 216 1.16 7.22 23.00
#